data_AF-A0A1C9J713-F1
#
_entry.id   AF-A0A1C9J713-F1
#
_cell.length_a   1.000
_cell.length_b   1.000
_cell.length_c   1.000
_cell.angle_alpha   90.00
_cell.angle_beta   90.00
_cell.angle_gamma   90.00
#
_symmetry.space_group_name_H-M   'P 1'
#
loop_
_entity.id
_entity.type
_entity.pdbx_description
1 polymer ?
#
loop_
_entity_poly.entity_id
_entity_poly.type
_entity_poly.pdbx_seq_one_letter_code
_entity_poly.pdbx_strand_id
1 'polypeptide(L)'
;MDDLFSYFGSHELPAQVRISLACCLNMCGAVHCSDIAICGVHRTPPKVKHDVLRHLCEIPTTIGSCPTGAIRPHPDKNLKSVIVNEERCMYCGN
;
A
#
# COMPACT_ATOMS: atom_id res chain seq x y z
N MET A 1 11.44 -2.77 -19.10
CA MET A 1 12.26 -1.60 -19.47
C MET A 1 12.98 -1.84 -20.78
N ASP A 2 13.36 -3.08 -21.08
CA ASP A 2 13.98 -3.49 -22.36
C ASP A 2 13.17 -3.03 -23.59
N ASP A 3 11.84 -3.09 -23.54
CA ASP A 3 10.96 -2.61 -24.60
C ASP A 3 11.10 -1.10 -24.93
N LEU A 4 11.70 -0.32 -24.03
CA LEU A 4 11.91 1.12 -24.19
C LEU A 4 13.34 1.47 -24.60
N PHE A 5 14.20 0.49 -24.86
CA PHE A 5 15.61 0.72 -25.16
C PHE A 5 15.81 1.57 -26.43
N SER A 6 14.96 1.42 -27.45
CA SER A 6 15.02 2.23 -28.68
C SER A 6 14.83 3.73 -28.42
N TYR A 7 14.07 4.10 -27.38
CA TYR A 7 13.84 5.50 -26.99
C TYR A 7 14.92 6.04 -26.04
N PHE A 8 15.68 5.17 -25.37
CA PHE A 8 16.64 5.61 -24.36
C PHE A 8 17.85 6.33 -24.96
N GLY A 9 18.31 5.89 -26.13
CA GLY A 9 19.42 6.51 -26.86
C GLY A 9 19.01 7.50 -27.95
N SER A 10 17.70 7.67 -28.20
CA SER A 10 17.16 8.56 -29.24
C SER A 10 16.54 9.81 -28.64
N HIS A 11 16.31 10.85 -29.46
CA HIS A 11 15.62 12.08 -29.09
C HIS A 11 14.32 12.26 -29.89
N GLU A 12 13.54 11.18 -30.01
CA GLU A 12 12.27 11.19 -30.78
C GLU A 12 11.09 11.76 -29.99
N LEU A 13 11.22 11.87 -28.66
CA LEU A 13 10.15 12.35 -27.78
C LEU A 13 10.16 13.88 -27.64
N PRO A 14 8.99 14.53 -27.47
CA PRO A 14 8.90 15.99 -27.35
C PRO A 14 9.64 16.58 -26.14
N ALA A 15 9.86 15.77 -25.10
CA ALA A 15 10.56 16.13 -23.88
C ALA A 15 11.17 14.88 -23.22
N GLN A 16 12.05 15.09 -22.23
CA GLN A 16 12.56 13.99 -21.41
C GLN A 16 11.42 13.37 -20.59
N VAL A 17 11.23 12.06 -20.74
CA VAL A 17 10.22 11.30 -19.99
C VAL A 17 10.87 10.55 -18.83
N ARG A 18 10.34 10.73 -17.62
CA ARG A 18 10.77 10.03 -16.40
C ARG A 18 9.75 8.97 -16.05
N ILE A 19 10.22 7.72 -15.98
CA ILE A 19 9.39 6.56 -15.61
C ILE A 19 9.90 6.04 -14.27
N SER A 20 9.00 5.92 -13.29
CA SER A 20 9.32 5.35 -11.98
C SER A 20 8.36 4.23 -11.60
N LEU A 21 8.87 3.29 -10.82
CA LEU A 21 8.11 2.16 -10.31
C LEU A 21 8.22 2.06 -8.78
N ALA A 22 7.10 1.79 -8.12
CA ALA A 22 7.03 1.42 -6.72
C ALA A 22 6.26 0.11 -6.57
N CYS A 23 6.77 -0.76 -5.70
CA CYS A 23 6.17 -2.07 -5.45
C CYS A 23 4.93 -2.02 -4.56
N CYS A 24 4.70 -0.92 -3.83
CA CYS A 24 3.53 -0.71 -2.98
C CYS A 24 3.20 0.78 -2.83
N LEU A 25 2.10 1.07 -2.14
CA LEU A 25 1.57 2.42 -1.93
C LEU A 25 2.41 3.30 -0.99
N ASN A 26 3.46 2.77 -0.37
CA ASN A 26 4.48 3.61 0.28
C ASN A 26 5.25 4.45 -0.75
N MET A 27 5.14 4.12 -2.04
CA MET A 27 5.61 4.94 -3.16
C MET A 27 7.07 5.37 -3.03
N CYS A 28 7.93 4.52 -2.46
CA CYS A 28 9.34 4.82 -2.23
C CYS A 28 10.04 5.21 -3.55
N GLY A 29 10.57 6.43 -3.61
CA GLY A 29 11.18 7.01 -4.81
C GLY A 29 10.33 8.12 -5.41
N ALA A 30 10.35 8.24 -6.75
CA ALA A 30 9.77 9.37 -7.47
C ALA A 30 8.41 9.05 -8.16
N VAL A 31 7.75 7.95 -7.79
CA VAL A 31 6.51 7.50 -8.46
C VAL A 31 5.40 8.54 -8.43
N HIS A 32 5.26 9.25 -7.31
CA HIS A 32 4.24 10.29 -7.15
C HIS A 32 4.49 11.57 -7.98
N CYS A 33 5.67 11.71 -8.59
CA CYS A 33 6.08 12.90 -9.35
C CYS A 33 6.76 12.57 -10.69
N SER A 34 6.50 11.37 -11.23
CA SER A 34 7.02 10.93 -12.54
C SER A 34 6.00 11.19 -13.64
N ASP A 35 6.48 11.39 -14.87
CA ASP A 35 5.63 11.54 -16.05
C ASP A 35 4.83 10.25 -16.30
N ILE A 36 5.46 9.09 -16.07
CA ILE A 36 4.80 7.78 -16.04
C ILE A 36 5.12 7.09 -14.72
N ALA A 37 4.06 6.69 -14.02
CA ALA A 37 4.13 6.06 -12.71
C ALA A 37 3.54 4.64 -12.76
N ILE A 38 4.31 3.66 -12.28
CA ILE A 38 3.84 2.29 -12.10
C ILE A 38 3.81 2.00 -10.60
N CYS A 39 2.63 1.76 -10.04
CA CYS A 39 2.47 1.48 -8.61
C CYS A 39 1.74 0.15 -8.39
N GLY A 40 2.34 -0.73 -7.58
CA GLY A 40 1.69 -1.94 -7.10
C GLY A 40 0.59 -1.62 -6.08
N VAL A 41 -0.57 -2.25 -6.23
CA VAL A 41 -1.74 -2.06 -5.34
C VAL A 41 -2.34 -3.42 -4.99
N HIS A 42 -2.67 -3.64 -3.72
CA HIS A 42 -3.43 -4.83 -3.30
C HIS A 42 -4.92 -4.65 -3.61
N ARG A 43 -5.66 -5.76 -3.74
CA ARG A 43 -7.11 -5.75 -4.03
C ARG A 43 -7.93 -6.57 -3.04
N THR A 44 -7.31 -6.98 -1.94
CA THR A 44 -7.90 -7.88 -0.96
C THR A 44 -7.64 -7.35 0.45
N PRO A 45 -8.63 -7.41 1.35
CA PRO A 45 -8.44 -7.06 2.75
C PRO A 45 -7.35 -7.91 3.41
N PRO A 46 -6.64 -7.38 4.43
CA PRO A 46 -5.67 -8.16 5.19
C PRO A 46 -6.38 -9.21 6.04
N LYS A 47 -5.78 -10.41 6.12
CA LYS A 47 -6.27 -11.49 6.98
C LYS A 47 -5.70 -11.32 8.39
N VAL A 48 -6.58 -11.20 9.38
CA VAL A 48 -6.19 -11.01 10.78
C VAL A 48 -5.79 -12.36 11.41
N LYS A 49 -4.58 -12.43 11.97
CA LYS A 49 -4.11 -13.57 12.76
C LYS A 49 -4.32 -13.30 14.25
N HIS A 50 -5.53 -13.62 14.73
CA HIS A 50 -5.98 -13.30 16.09
C HIS A 50 -5.13 -13.91 17.21
N ASP A 51 -4.49 -15.04 16.94
CA ASP A 51 -3.64 -15.82 17.86
C ASP A 51 -2.33 -15.10 18.23
N VAL A 52 -1.69 -14.43 17.26
CA VAL A 52 -0.38 -13.79 17.47
C VAL A 52 -0.43 -12.26 17.55
N LEU A 53 -1.52 -11.63 17.12
CA LEU A 53 -1.61 -10.18 16.96
C LEU A 53 -1.27 -9.42 18.25
N ARG A 54 -1.81 -9.85 19.39
CA ARG A 54 -1.57 -9.23 20.70
C ARG A 54 -0.07 -9.21 21.08
N HIS A 55 0.68 -10.21 20.62
CA HIS A 55 2.09 -10.39 21.00
C HIS A 55 3.03 -9.63 20.07
N LEU A 56 2.62 -9.33 18.85
CA LEU A 56 3.45 -8.72 17.81
C LEU A 56 3.12 -7.26 17.53
N CYS A 57 1.88 -6.85 17.76
CA CYS A 57 1.37 -5.54 17.37
C CYS A 57 0.89 -4.75 18.58
N GLU A 58 1.18 -3.46 18.58
CA GLU A 58 0.51 -2.52 19.46
C GLU A 58 -0.84 -2.12 18.83
N ILE A 59 -1.94 -2.49 19.50
CA ILE A 59 -3.30 -2.32 18.95
C ILE A 59 -3.65 -0.85 18.66
N PRO A 60 -3.37 0.12 19.55
CA PRO A 60 -3.66 1.54 19.27
C PRO A 60 -2.96 2.07 18.01
N THR A 61 -1.68 1.75 17.81
CA THR A 61 -0.91 2.22 16.65
C THR A 61 -1.37 1.51 15.38
N THR A 62 -1.72 0.21 15.46
CA THR A 62 -2.32 -0.54 14.35
C THR A 62 -3.67 0.03 13.92
N ILE A 63 -4.50 0.47 14.86
CA ILE A 63 -5.77 1.14 14.53
C ILE A 63 -5.49 2.53 13.92
N GLY A 64 -4.54 3.27 14.49
CA GLY A 64 -4.15 4.61 14.03
C GLY A 64 -3.48 4.64 12.66
N SER A 65 -2.91 3.53 12.18
CA SER A 65 -2.28 3.45 10.86
C SER A 65 -3.31 3.50 9.72
N CYS A 66 -4.58 3.16 9.98
CA CYS A 66 -5.59 3.05 8.94
C CYS A 66 -6.16 4.43 8.54
N PRO A 67 -5.89 4.95 7.33
CA PRO A 67 -6.35 6.29 6.93
C PRO A 67 -7.88 6.37 6.70
N THR A 68 -8.56 5.24 6.44
CA THR A 68 -10.02 5.19 6.26
C THR A 68 -10.77 4.80 7.53
N GLY A 69 -10.07 4.51 8.63
CA GLY A 69 -10.67 4.03 9.87
C GLY A 69 -11.45 2.71 9.69
N ALA A 70 -10.93 1.82 8.85
CA ALA A 70 -11.48 0.48 8.61
C ALA A 70 -11.13 -0.51 9.74
N ILE A 71 -9.99 -0.31 10.42
CA ILE A 71 -9.53 -1.16 11.53
C ILE A 71 -10.19 -0.69 12.83
N ARG A 72 -10.77 -1.63 13.58
CA ARG A 72 -11.44 -1.35 14.87
C ARG A 72 -11.06 -2.40 15.90
N PRO A 73 -11.14 -2.10 17.21
CA PRO A 73 -11.02 -3.11 18.25
C PRO A 73 -12.02 -4.25 18.03
N HIS A 74 -11.60 -5.48 18.30
CA HIS A 74 -12.50 -6.62 18.23
C HIS A 74 -13.65 -6.46 19.26
N PRO A 75 -14.91 -6.80 18.89
CA PRO A 75 -16.06 -6.60 19.78
C PRO A 75 -16.01 -7.49 21.03
N ASP A 76 -15.40 -8.67 20.93
CA ASP A 76 -15.13 -9.52 22.11
C ASP A 76 -13.98 -8.95 22.94
N LYS A 77 -14.28 -8.55 24.18
CA LYS A 77 -13.31 -7.99 25.14
C LYS A 77 -12.28 -9.01 25.64
N ASN A 78 -12.58 -10.31 25.56
CA ASN A 78 -11.65 -11.36 25.96
C ASN A 78 -10.57 -11.59 24.89
N LEU A 79 -10.88 -11.27 23.63
CA LEU A 79 -9.96 -11.35 22.52
C LEU A 79 -9.30 -9.98 22.26
N LYS A 80 -8.05 -9.82 22.71
CA LYS A 80 -7.27 -8.61 22.42
C LYS A 80 -6.78 -8.62 20.96
N SER A 81 -7.68 -8.30 20.04
CA SER A 81 -7.43 -8.24 18.60
C SER A 81 -8.16 -7.05 17.95
N VAL A 82 -8.01 -6.91 16.63
CA VAL A 82 -8.78 -6.02 15.76
C VAL A 82 -9.70 -6.79 14.82
N ILE A 83 -10.66 -6.07 14.22
CA ILE A 83 -11.47 -6.47 13.06
C ILE A 83 -11.33 -5.41 11.96
N VAL A 84 -11.46 -5.82 10.71
CA VAL A 84 -11.38 -4.94 9.53
C VAL A 84 -12.76 -4.84 8.88
N ASN A 85 -13.27 -3.62 8.71
CA ASN A 85 -14.45 -3.37 7.88
C ASN A 85 -14.02 -3.33 6.40
N GLU A 86 -14.39 -4.36 5.64
CA GLU A 86 -14.02 -4.51 4.23
C GLU A 86 -14.58 -3.40 3.34
N GLU A 87 -15.80 -2.92 3.60
CA GLU A 87 -16.44 -1.85 2.81
C GLU A 87 -15.66 -0.53 2.88
N ARG A 88 -14.92 -0.31 3.98
CA ARG A 88 -14.06 0.88 4.16
C ARG A 88 -12.60 0.62 3.83
N CYS A 89 -12.22 -0.64 3.60
CA CYS A 89 -10.84 -1.00 3.32
C CYS A 89 -10.53 -0.73 1.84
N MET A 90 -9.47 0.03 1.60
CA MET A 90 -8.89 0.32 0.29
C MET A 90 -7.59 -0.45 0.00
N TYR A 91 -7.26 -1.44 0.84
CA TYR A 91 -6.13 -2.35 0.67
C TYR A 91 -4.74 -1.67 0.63
N CYS A 92 -4.53 -0.59 1.39
CA CYS A 92 -3.26 0.14 1.36
C CYS A 92 -2.07 -0.62 1.96
N GLY A 93 -2.32 -1.54 2.90
CA GLY A 93 -1.28 -2.35 3.55
C GLY A 93 -0.46 -1.63 4.64
N ASN A 94 -0.93 -0.45 5.10
CA ASN A 94 -0.40 0.27 6.26
C ASN A 94 -1.06 -0.23 7.56
#